data_AF-A0A6M3M4Q0-F1
#
_entry.id   AF-A0A6M3M4Q0-F1
#
_cell.length_a   1.000
_cell.length_b   1.000
_cell.length_c   1.000
_cell.angle_alpha   90.00
_cell.angle_beta   90.00
_cell.angle_gamma   90.00
#
_symmetry.space_group_name_H-M   'P 1'
#
loop_
_entity.id
_entity.type
_entity.pdbx_description
1 polymer ?
#
loop_
_entity_poly.entity_id
_entity_poly.type
_entity_poly.pdbx_seq_one_letter_code
_entity_poly.pdbx_strand_id
1 'polypeptide(L)'
;MGDESVECIVVDPPYHANVMYAEVSDFFYVWLKRIVGDIYPDAFRDVLTEKREEAVANIALFREAGKRGVAKRLATRHYEAKMEACFRDMRRVLKDDGVMTVMFTHRESEAWASLATALINAGFTFTASWPVFTEPSRKFGKTGKGVLKATVLLCCRKQSEERRGLWEQVIRELYQAAEEKVKEHAELGITGPDLLVSVYGPVLGKFADYGLVKDATGNVKNPGDALTIVAEVVNRHLTADLPATDLDTIAYLNLIREFPGLEADYDLARLTTVFGGNVTVDNLDVKVGRGLIRKKGGKVEILTAHQRVEEGVINPNNAEGLMSLIDVVHASMVAYEQRGLIAVTELLQRTGRDTADSGYIAVLRVLAQAGSGEDSAKDLSSEAGTVKSLLEALGHRPEVTRRKGESLMDYVREE
;
A
#
# COMPACT_ATOMS: atom_id res chain seq x y z
N MET A 1 -2.78 -10.08 -36.94
CA MET A 1 -1.33 -10.33 -37.14
C MET A 1 -1.09 -11.83 -37.16
N GLY A 2 -0.07 -12.29 -37.90
CA GLY A 2 0.31 -13.70 -37.90
C GLY A 2 0.87 -14.14 -36.54
N ASP A 3 0.89 -15.44 -36.29
CA ASP A 3 1.51 -16.01 -35.10
C ASP A 3 3.03 -15.77 -35.15
N GLU A 4 3.65 -15.52 -34.00
CA GLU A 4 5.11 -15.31 -33.87
C GLU A 4 5.68 -14.25 -34.83
N SER A 5 4.89 -13.23 -35.15
CA SER A 5 5.22 -12.21 -36.13
C SER A 5 5.88 -10.96 -35.55
N VAL A 6 5.91 -10.78 -34.23
CA VAL A 6 6.50 -9.60 -33.57
C VAL A 6 7.60 -9.96 -32.58
N GLU A 7 8.66 -9.15 -32.55
CA GLU A 7 9.82 -9.33 -31.66
C GLU A 7 9.63 -8.66 -30.30
N CYS A 8 8.90 -7.55 -30.29
CA CYS A 8 8.71 -6.73 -29.12
C CYS A 8 7.27 -6.22 -29.06
N ILE A 9 6.70 -6.22 -27.85
CA ILE A 9 5.42 -5.59 -27.54
C ILE A 9 5.67 -4.62 -26.38
N VAL A 10 5.27 -3.36 -26.52
CA VAL A 10 5.26 -2.39 -25.43
C VAL A 10 3.82 -1.97 -25.21
N VAL A 11 3.30 -2.19 -24.00
CA VAL A 11 1.88 -2.00 -23.70
C VAL A 11 1.69 -1.28 -22.37
N ASP A 12 0.75 -0.34 -22.37
CA ASP A 12 0.21 0.35 -21.19
C ASP A 12 -1.27 -0.03 -21.04
N PRO A 13 -1.57 -1.12 -20.31
CA PRO A 13 -2.94 -1.59 -20.18
C PRO A 13 -3.78 -0.64 -19.31
N PRO A 14 -5.10 -0.61 -19.52
CA PRO A 14 -6.00 0.18 -18.69
C PRO A 14 -6.00 -0.27 -17.22
N TYR A 15 -6.03 0.71 -16.31
CA TYR A 15 -5.96 0.48 -14.86
C TYR A 15 -7.33 0.18 -14.23
N HIS A 16 -7.80 -1.06 -14.33
CA HIS A 16 -9.02 -1.55 -13.65
C HIS A 16 -10.23 -0.61 -13.80
N ALA A 17 -10.62 0.12 -12.75
CA ALA A 17 -11.79 1.01 -12.74
C ALA A 17 -11.41 2.50 -12.70
N ASN A 18 -10.16 2.84 -13.04
CA ASN A 18 -9.63 4.19 -12.90
C ASN A 18 -10.27 5.16 -13.92
N VAL A 19 -10.42 4.74 -15.18
CA VAL A 19 -11.02 5.53 -16.26
C VAL A 19 -11.92 4.64 -17.11
N MET A 20 -13.17 5.05 -17.31
CA MET A 20 -14.10 4.42 -18.26
C MET A 20 -13.96 5.13 -19.60
N TYR A 21 -13.01 4.69 -20.43
CA TYR A 21 -12.60 5.39 -21.64
C TYR A 21 -13.76 5.59 -22.62
N ALA A 22 -14.58 4.57 -22.82
CA ALA A 22 -15.72 4.66 -23.73
C ALA A 22 -16.73 5.72 -23.25
N GLU A 23 -17.07 5.72 -21.96
CA GLU A 23 -18.01 6.69 -21.37
C GLU A 23 -17.49 8.12 -21.45
N VAL A 24 -16.21 8.36 -21.13
CA VAL A 24 -15.59 9.69 -21.25
C VAL A 24 -15.51 10.13 -22.71
N SER A 25 -15.28 9.19 -23.63
CA SER A 25 -15.17 9.46 -25.06
C SER A 25 -16.49 9.87 -25.70
N ASP A 26 -17.66 9.53 -25.13
CA ASP A 26 -18.96 9.92 -25.68
C ASP A 26 -19.11 11.42 -25.87
N PHE A 27 -18.55 12.21 -24.95
CA PHE A 27 -18.56 13.67 -25.06
C PHE A 27 -17.91 14.14 -26.36
N PHE A 28 -16.75 13.58 -26.71
CA PHE A 28 -16.02 13.95 -27.92
C PHE A 28 -16.62 13.28 -29.17
N TYR A 29 -17.04 12.03 -29.04
CA TYR A 29 -17.56 11.19 -30.13
C TYR A 29 -18.72 11.86 -30.86
N VAL A 30 -19.69 12.41 -30.12
CA VAL A 30 -20.88 13.04 -30.72
C VAL A 30 -20.55 14.31 -31.52
N TRP A 31 -19.51 15.05 -31.13
CA TRP A 31 -19.05 16.23 -31.87
C TRP A 31 -18.23 15.82 -33.09
N LEU A 32 -17.27 14.91 -32.92
CA LEU A 32 -16.44 14.40 -34.00
C LEU A 32 -17.30 13.74 -35.10
N LYS A 33 -18.31 12.95 -34.72
CA LYS A 33 -19.26 12.34 -35.66
C LYS A 33 -19.97 13.36 -36.56
N ARG A 34 -20.28 14.56 -36.05
CA ARG A 34 -20.95 15.62 -36.83
C ARG A 34 -20.01 16.36 -37.77
N ILE A 35 -18.72 16.40 -37.44
CA ILE A 35 -17.72 17.17 -38.20
C ILE A 35 -17.06 16.31 -39.27
N VAL A 36 -16.77 15.03 -38.96
CA VAL A 36 -15.98 14.14 -39.82
C VAL A 36 -16.58 12.73 -39.97
N GLY A 37 -17.81 12.49 -39.52
CA GLY A 37 -18.41 11.16 -39.54
C GLY A 37 -18.70 10.63 -40.95
N ASP A 38 -18.94 11.51 -41.90
CA ASP A 38 -19.03 11.24 -43.33
C ASP A 38 -17.67 10.90 -43.97
N ILE A 39 -16.57 11.43 -43.42
CA ILE A 39 -15.20 11.11 -43.85
C ILE A 39 -14.75 9.75 -43.27
N TYR A 40 -15.16 9.44 -42.03
CA TYR A 40 -14.80 8.20 -41.33
C TYR A 40 -16.04 7.37 -40.91
N PRO A 41 -16.82 6.86 -41.87
CA PRO A 41 -18.10 6.21 -41.59
C PRO A 41 -17.98 4.95 -40.74
N ASP A 42 -16.86 4.24 -40.83
CA ASP A 42 -16.61 3.04 -40.02
C ASP A 42 -16.31 3.37 -38.55
N ALA A 43 -15.62 4.48 -38.27
CA ALA A 43 -15.34 4.93 -36.91
C ALA A 43 -16.56 5.56 -36.22
N PHE A 44 -17.47 6.15 -37.00
CA PHE A 44 -18.66 6.88 -36.51
C PHE A 44 -19.99 6.19 -36.84
N ARG A 45 -19.98 4.86 -36.99
CA ARG A 45 -21.18 4.08 -37.34
C ARG A 45 -22.24 4.15 -36.25
N ASP A 46 -21.84 3.94 -34.99
CA ASP A 46 -22.74 3.83 -33.85
C ASP A 46 -23.22 5.18 -33.32
N VAL A 47 -24.26 5.17 -32.49
CA VAL A 47 -24.79 6.40 -31.87
C VAL A 47 -23.80 6.96 -30.84
N LEU A 48 -23.14 6.08 -30.10
CA LEU A 48 -22.18 6.35 -29.04
C LEU A 48 -21.03 5.34 -29.13
N THR A 49 -19.98 5.53 -28.34
CA THR A 49 -18.84 4.58 -28.30
C THR A 49 -19.25 3.20 -27.79
N GLU A 50 -18.46 2.15 -28.08
CA GLU A 50 -18.67 0.79 -27.58
C GLU A 50 -18.13 0.66 -26.15
N LYS A 51 -18.96 0.18 -25.20
CA LYS A 51 -18.64 0.07 -23.75
C LYS A 51 -18.37 -1.37 -23.31
N ARG A 52 -18.70 -2.38 -24.12
CA ARG A 52 -18.61 -3.80 -23.73
C ARG A 52 -17.24 -4.40 -24.04
N GLU A 53 -16.58 -3.88 -25.07
CA GLU A 53 -15.29 -4.40 -25.51
C GLU A 53 -14.08 -3.74 -24.83
N GLU A 54 -14.29 -2.74 -23.97
CA GLU A 54 -13.21 -2.15 -23.16
C GLU A 54 -12.74 -3.12 -22.05
N ALA A 55 -11.42 -3.23 -21.90
CA ALA A 55 -10.80 -3.98 -20.81
C ALA A 55 -10.75 -3.12 -19.53
N VAL A 56 -11.90 -2.72 -19.00
CA VAL A 56 -12.01 -1.96 -17.73
C VAL A 56 -13.06 -2.59 -16.81
N ALA A 57 -12.92 -2.35 -15.51
CA ALA A 57 -13.85 -2.85 -14.50
C ALA A 57 -15.06 -1.92 -14.34
N ASN A 58 -15.90 -1.86 -15.37
CA ASN A 58 -17.08 -1.00 -15.40
C ASN A 58 -18.27 -1.59 -14.62
N ILE A 59 -18.51 -1.09 -13.40
CA ILE A 59 -19.64 -1.52 -12.56
C ILE A 59 -21.00 -1.17 -13.19
N ALA A 60 -21.07 -0.12 -14.02
CA ALA A 60 -22.32 0.33 -14.63
C ALA A 60 -22.93 -0.74 -15.55
N LEU A 61 -22.08 -1.53 -16.22
CA LEU A 61 -22.51 -2.65 -17.08
C LEU A 61 -23.24 -3.77 -16.33
N PHE A 62 -23.05 -3.86 -15.00
CA PHE A 62 -23.57 -4.95 -14.18
C PHE A 62 -24.56 -4.49 -13.10
N ARG A 63 -25.09 -3.26 -13.20
CA ARG A 63 -26.06 -2.72 -12.22
C ARG A 63 -27.32 -3.58 -12.09
N GLU A 64 -27.74 -4.22 -13.17
CA GLU A 64 -28.91 -5.10 -13.19
C GLU A 64 -28.70 -6.41 -12.40
N ALA A 65 -27.46 -6.77 -12.05
CA ALA A 65 -27.14 -7.97 -11.28
C ALA A 65 -27.50 -7.88 -9.77
N GLY A 66 -28.22 -6.83 -9.36
CA GLY A 66 -28.75 -6.66 -8.01
C GLY A 66 -27.80 -5.90 -7.08
N LYS A 67 -27.36 -6.54 -5.98
CA LYS A 67 -26.58 -5.86 -4.93
C LYS A 67 -25.27 -5.30 -5.49
N ARG A 68 -24.90 -4.07 -5.10
CA ARG A 68 -23.67 -3.37 -5.54
C ARG A 68 -22.39 -4.23 -5.43
N GLY A 69 -22.28 -5.04 -4.38
CA GLY A 69 -21.13 -5.95 -4.20
C GLY A 69 -21.05 -7.06 -5.26
N VAL A 70 -22.19 -7.53 -5.77
CA VAL A 70 -22.25 -8.50 -6.87
C VAL A 70 -21.79 -7.84 -8.17
N ALA A 71 -22.33 -6.66 -8.49
CA ALA A 71 -21.94 -5.89 -9.67
C ALA A 71 -20.43 -5.59 -9.70
N LYS A 72 -19.84 -5.20 -8.57
CA LYS A 72 -18.39 -4.99 -8.44
C LYS A 72 -17.59 -6.26 -8.79
N ARG A 73 -17.98 -7.42 -8.25
CA ARG A 73 -17.31 -8.69 -8.54
C ARG A 73 -17.42 -9.10 -10.01
N LEU A 74 -18.58 -8.90 -10.62
CA LEU A 74 -18.78 -9.20 -12.04
C LEU A 74 -17.93 -8.29 -12.93
N ALA A 75 -17.87 -7.00 -12.61
CA ALA A 75 -17.03 -6.04 -13.31
C ALA A 75 -15.54 -6.40 -13.23
N THR A 76 -15.04 -6.78 -12.05
CA THR A 76 -13.65 -7.25 -11.87
C THR A 76 -13.38 -8.50 -12.70
N ARG A 77 -14.25 -9.51 -12.66
CA ARG A 77 -14.08 -10.73 -13.48
C ARG A 77 -14.10 -10.44 -14.98
N HIS A 78 -14.97 -9.52 -15.41
CA HIS A 78 -15.04 -9.10 -16.81
C HIS A 78 -13.72 -8.45 -17.26
N TYR A 79 -13.19 -7.54 -16.45
CA TYR A 79 -11.89 -6.93 -16.65
C TYR A 79 -10.76 -7.96 -16.73
N GLU A 80 -10.68 -8.88 -15.76
CA GLU A 80 -9.66 -9.93 -15.71
C GLU A 80 -9.71 -10.83 -16.97
N ALA A 81 -10.91 -11.23 -17.39
CA ALA A 81 -11.09 -12.05 -18.59
C ALA A 81 -10.67 -11.32 -19.87
N LYS A 82 -10.99 -10.02 -20.01
CA LYS A 82 -10.57 -9.20 -21.15
C LYS A 82 -9.05 -9.01 -21.18
N MET A 83 -8.45 -8.69 -20.03
CA MET A 83 -6.99 -8.56 -19.88
C MET A 83 -6.27 -9.85 -20.25
N GLU A 84 -6.72 -11.00 -19.73
CA GLU A 84 -6.17 -12.31 -20.07
C GLU A 84 -6.30 -12.61 -21.57
N ALA A 85 -7.44 -12.29 -22.19
CA ALA A 85 -7.63 -12.46 -23.63
C ALA A 85 -6.66 -11.59 -24.46
N CYS A 86 -6.46 -10.33 -24.06
CA CYS A 86 -5.46 -9.45 -24.68
C CYS A 86 -4.05 -10.02 -24.56
N PHE A 87 -3.64 -10.47 -23.37
CA PHE A 87 -2.31 -11.06 -23.18
C PHE A 87 -2.15 -12.38 -23.93
N ARG A 88 -3.19 -13.22 -24.01
CA ARG A 88 -3.14 -14.45 -24.82
C ARG A 88 -2.92 -14.14 -26.30
N ASP A 89 -3.56 -13.10 -26.82
CA ASP A 89 -3.34 -12.66 -28.20
C ASP A 89 -1.93 -12.08 -28.41
N MET A 90 -1.45 -11.27 -27.45
CA MET A 90 -0.07 -10.77 -27.44
C MET A 90 0.94 -11.92 -27.43
N ARG A 91 0.69 -12.97 -26.63
CA ARG A 91 1.53 -14.17 -26.59
C ARG A 91 1.54 -14.89 -27.93
N ARG A 92 0.39 -15.01 -28.60
CA ARG A 92 0.26 -15.67 -29.91
C ARG A 92 1.11 -14.97 -30.96
N VAL A 93 1.09 -13.63 -30.99
CA VAL A 93 1.83 -12.86 -32.00
C VAL A 93 3.31 -12.67 -31.66
N LEU A 94 3.69 -12.71 -30.39
CA LEU A 94 5.09 -12.55 -29.97
C LEU A 94 5.93 -13.77 -30.39
N LYS A 95 7.15 -13.56 -30.87
CA LYS A 95 8.13 -14.65 -31.09
C LYS A 95 8.50 -15.36 -29.78
N ASP A 96 9.01 -16.58 -29.87
CA ASP A 96 9.43 -17.38 -28.71
C ASP A 96 10.53 -16.72 -27.87
N ASP A 97 11.47 -16.04 -28.53
CA ASP A 97 12.53 -15.25 -27.91
C ASP A 97 12.16 -13.77 -27.71
N GLY A 98 10.93 -13.40 -28.08
CA GLY A 98 10.42 -12.03 -28.00
C GLY A 98 10.24 -11.53 -26.57
N VAL A 99 10.11 -10.21 -26.44
CA VAL A 99 9.95 -9.52 -25.17
C VAL A 99 8.66 -8.71 -25.17
N MET A 100 7.89 -8.79 -24.10
CA MET A 100 6.77 -7.89 -23.84
C MET A 100 7.09 -7.00 -22.64
N THR A 101 7.04 -5.68 -22.81
CA THR A 101 7.15 -4.72 -21.72
C THR A 101 5.76 -4.21 -21.37
N VAL A 102 5.35 -4.44 -20.12
CA VAL A 102 4.09 -3.92 -19.57
C VAL A 102 4.39 -2.76 -18.64
N MET A 103 3.86 -1.59 -18.95
CA MET A 103 3.89 -0.43 -18.04
C MET A 103 2.76 -0.57 -17.05
N PHE A 104 3.06 -0.55 -15.74
CA PHE A 104 2.01 -0.65 -14.73
C PHE A 104 2.33 0.08 -13.44
N THR A 105 1.33 0.73 -12.86
CA THR A 105 1.45 1.41 -11.56
C THR A 105 0.09 1.45 -10.91
N HIS A 106 -0.05 0.81 -9.75
CA HIS A 106 -1.26 0.88 -8.97
C HIS A 106 -0.93 0.83 -7.47
N ARG A 107 -1.71 1.55 -6.67
CA ARG A 107 -1.55 1.60 -5.21
C ARG A 107 -2.06 0.35 -4.51
N GLU A 108 -3.11 -0.25 -5.08
CA GLU A 108 -3.77 -1.42 -4.52
C GLU A 108 -3.06 -2.70 -4.99
N SER A 109 -2.68 -3.55 -4.03
CA SER A 109 -2.07 -4.86 -4.29
C SER A 109 -3.00 -5.78 -5.07
N GLU A 110 -4.32 -5.62 -4.92
CA GLU A 110 -5.32 -6.39 -5.65
C GLU A 110 -5.20 -6.18 -7.16
N ALA A 111 -4.92 -4.96 -7.62
CA ALA A 111 -4.73 -4.68 -9.04
C ALA A 111 -3.45 -5.33 -9.60
N TRP A 112 -2.38 -5.35 -8.79
CA TRP A 112 -1.14 -6.07 -9.11
C TRP A 112 -1.37 -7.58 -9.19
N ALA A 113 -2.13 -8.15 -8.25
CA ALA A 113 -2.49 -9.56 -8.25
C ALA A 113 -3.33 -9.93 -9.48
N SER A 114 -4.32 -9.13 -9.86
CA SER A 114 -5.12 -9.36 -11.07
C SER A 114 -4.29 -9.28 -12.34
N LEU A 115 -3.39 -8.28 -12.47
CA LEU A 115 -2.47 -8.17 -13.62
C LEU A 115 -1.55 -9.39 -13.72
N ALA A 116 -0.89 -9.75 -12.61
CA ALA A 116 0.02 -10.89 -12.56
C ALA A 116 -0.70 -12.19 -12.90
N THR A 117 -1.91 -12.39 -12.37
CA THR A 117 -2.75 -13.55 -12.68
C THR A 117 -3.07 -13.62 -14.17
N ALA A 118 -3.47 -12.50 -14.79
CA ALA A 118 -3.79 -12.46 -16.21
C ALA A 118 -2.56 -12.78 -17.09
N LEU A 119 -1.37 -12.29 -16.71
CA LEU A 119 -0.14 -12.59 -17.44
C LEU A 119 0.30 -14.05 -17.28
N ILE A 120 0.26 -14.60 -16.06
CA ILE A 120 0.60 -16.00 -15.78
C ILE A 120 -0.36 -16.94 -16.52
N ASN A 121 -1.67 -16.69 -16.44
CA ASN A 121 -2.69 -17.48 -17.16
C ASN A 121 -2.54 -17.39 -18.69
N ALA A 122 -2.06 -16.25 -19.19
CA ALA A 122 -1.74 -16.09 -20.59
C ALA A 122 -0.45 -16.82 -21.01
N GLY A 123 0.35 -17.33 -20.07
CA GLY A 123 1.58 -18.09 -20.32
C GLY A 123 2.84 -17.23 -20.40
N PHE A 124 2.88 -16.12 -19.65
CA PHE A 124 4.06 -15.28 -19.45
C PHE A 124 4.70 -15.50 -18.08
N THR A 125 6.02 -15.34 -18.01
CA THR A 125 6.78 -15.11 -16.77
C THR A 125 7.41 -13.71 -16.78
N PHE A 126 7.81 -13.19 -15.62
CA PHE A 126 8.45 -11.88 -15.47
C PHE A 126 9.94 -12.06 -15.18
N THR A 127 10.77 -11.53 -16.06
CA THR A 127 12.23 -11.68 -15.97
C THR A 127 12.93 -10.52 -15.30
N ALA A 128 12.33 -9.33 -15.35
CA ALA A 128 12.83 -8.13 -14.71
C ALA A 128 11.69 -7.13 -14.47
N SER A 129 11.91 -6.22 -13.53
CA SER A 129 11.02 -5.08 -13.30
C SER A 129 11.83 -3.84 -12.97
N TRP A 130 11.46 -2.71 -13.57
CA TRP A 130 12.19 -1.46 -13.43
C TRP A 130 11.27 -0.36 -12.91
N PRO A 131 11.43 0.11 -11.66
CA PRO A 131 10.77 1.33 -11.20
C PRO A 131 11.44 2.56 -11.84
N VAL A 132 10.67 3.35 -12.57
CA VAL A 132 11.12 4.57 -13.25
C VAL A 132 10.33 5.75 -12.71
N PHE A 133 11.01 6.80 -12.23
CA PHE A 133 10.33 8.02 -11.81
C PHE A 133 9.78 8.76 -13.04
N THR A 134 8.46 8.72 -13.22
CA THR A 134 7.77 9.26 -14.40
C THR A 134 6.91 10.48 -14.06
N GLU A 135 6.57 10.70 -12.78
CA GLU A 135 5.78 11.85 -12.36
C GLU A 135 6.67 13.02 -11.86
N PRO A 136 6.51 14.25 -12.40
CA PRO A 136 7.26 15.40 -11.90
C PRO A 136 6.86 15.72 -10.46
N SER A 137 7.85 15.98 -9.61
CA SER A 137 7.72 16.31 -8.18
C SER A 137 6.92 17.60 -7.90
N ARG A 138 6.56 18.38 -8.94
CA ARG A 138 5.77 19.63 -8.87
C ARG A 138 4.54 19.62 -9.79
N LYS A 139 3.55 18.74 -9.57
CA LYS A 139 2.18 19.09 -9.99
C LYS A 139 1.58 20.03 -8.93
N PHE A 140 1.57 21.33 -9.23
CA PHE A 140 0.80 22.34 -8.49
C PHE A 140 -0.64 21.83 -8.34
N GLY A 141 -1.03 21.46 -7.11
CA GLY A 141 -2.36 20.93 -6.78
C GLY A 141 -2.42 19.48 -6.25
N LYS A 142 -1.31 18.73 -6.25
CA LYS A 142 -1.25 17.34 -5.73
C LYS A 142 -0.13 17.06 -4.72
N THR A 143 0.46 18.09 -4.13
CA THR A 143 1.43 17.95 -3.03
C THR A 143 0.72 17.37 -1.80
N GLY A 144 1.26 16.31 -1.20
CA GLY A 144 0.73 15.71 0.04
C GLY A 144 -0.27 14.56 -0.09
N LYS A 145 -0.46 13.97 -1.29
CA LYS A 145 -1.45 12.89 -1.52
C LYS A 145 -0.88 11.47 -1.68
N GLY A 146 0.31 11.17 -1.16
CA GLY A 146 0.93 9.83 -1.29
C GLY A 146 0.92 9.30 -2.74
N VAL A 147 1.19 10.18 -3.70
CA VAL A 147 1.17 9.85 -5.14
C VAL A 147 2.36 8.97 -5.44
N LEU A 148 2.13 7.82 -6.08
CA LEU A 148 3.20 6.98 -6.58
C LEU A 148 3.97 7.78 -7.62
N LYS A 149 5.27 7.94 -7.40
CA LYS A 149 6.15 8.70 -8.29
C LYS A 149 6.79 7.77 -9.31
N ALA A 150 6.94 6.51 -8.94
CA ALA A 150 7.52 5.48 -9.78
C ALA A 150 6.44 4.78 -10.61
N THR A 151 6.72 4.64 -11.90
CA THR A 151 6.06 3.69 -12.78
C THR A 151 6.91 2.45 -12.96
N VAL A 152 6.33 1.26 -12.83
CA VAL A 152 7.06 0.00 -12.97
C VAL A 152 6.91 -0.53 -14.39
N LEU A 153 8.04 -0.86 -15.01
CA LEU A 153 8.09 -1.55 -16.29
C LEU A 153 8.39 -3.03 -16.05
N LEU A 154 7.45 -3.91 -16.39
CA LEU A 154 7.59 -5.36 -16.27
C LEU A 154 8.08 -5.96 -17.58
N CYS A 155 9.24 -6.63 -17.56
CA CYS A 155 9.77 -7.36 -18.69
C CYS A 155 9.26 -8.81 -18.67
N CYS A 156 8.28 -9.08 -19.52
CA CYS A 156 7.59 -10.36 -19.64
C CYS A 156 8.15 -11.17 -20.82
N ARG A 157 8.28 -12.48 -20.63
CA ARG A 157 8.66 -13.44 -21.69
C ARG A 157 7.71 -14.63 -21.68
N LYS A 158 7.59 -15.30 -22.83
CA LYS A 158 6.85 -16.56 -22.92
C LYS A 158 7.44 -17.57 -21.92
N GLN A 159 6.56 -18.21 -21.15
CA GLN A 159 6.98 -19.30 -20.27
C GLN A 159 7.37 -20.51 -21.14
N SER A 160 8.60 -20.98 -20.96
CA SER A 160 9.16 -22.13 -21.69
C SER A 160 9.00 -23.46 -20.92
N GLU A 161 8.96 -23.40 -19.58
CA GLU A 161 8.82 -24.57 -18.70
C GLU A 161 7.81 -24.29 -17.59
N GLU A 162 6.82 -25.17 -17.44
CA GLU A 162 5.81 -25.06 -16.39
C GLU A 162 6.30 -25.81 -15.14
N ARG A 163 6.88 -25.08 -14.19
CA ARG A 163 7.31 -25.65 -12.90
C ARG A 163 6.11 -25.70 -11.95
N ARG A 164 6.00 -26.79 -11.18
CA ARG A 164 5.04 -26.88 -10.06
C ARG A 164 5.78 -26.63 -8.76
N GLY A 165 5.19 -25.80 -7.90
CA GLY A 165 5.80 -25.36 -6.64
C GLY A 165 5.04 -25.86 -5.43
N LEU A 166 5.77 -26.32 -4.42
CA LEU A 166 5.25 -26.47 -3.06
C LEU A 166 5.42 -25.14 -2.33
N TRP A 167 4.36 -24.58 -1.75
CA TRP A 167 4.35 -23.24 -1.15
C TRP A 167 5.47 -23.06 -0.13
N GLU A 168 5.76 -24.06 0.69
CA GLU A 168 6.79 -24.07 1.72
C GLU A 168 8.23 -23.97 1.17
N GLN A 169 8.41 -24.24 -0.13
CA GLN A 169 9.67 -24.03 -0.86
C GLN A 169 9.65 -22.66 -1.54
N VAL A 170 8.58 -22.38 -2.30
CA VAL A 170 8.41 -21.12 -3.04
C VAL A 170 8.49 -19.92 -2.11
N ILE A 171 7.83 -19.97 -0.95
CA ILE A 171 7.81 -18.88 0.03
C ILE A 171 9.20 -18.43 0.46
N ARG A 172 10.17 -19.35 0.58
CA ARG A 172 11.55 -19.01 0.95
C ARG A 172 12.25 -18.22 -0.15
N GLU A 173 12.04 -18.60 -1.41
CA GLU A 173 12.55 -17.88 -2.57
C GLU A 173 11.93 -16.48 -2.67
N LEU A 174 10.63 -16.35 -2.35
CA LEU A 174 9.93 -15.06 -2.33
C LEU A 174 10.45 -14.13 -1.23
N TYR A 175 10.65 -14.63 0.00
CA TYR A 175 11.25 -13.84 1.08
C TYR A 175 12.66 -13.38 0.72
N GLN A 176 13.50 -14.27 0.18
CA GLN A 176 14.85 -13.93 -0.22
C GLN A 176 14.85 -12.83 -1.29
N ALA A 177 14.03 -12.97 -2.34
CA ALA A 177 13.93 -11.97 -3.41
C ALA A 177 13.40 -10.63 -2.88
N ALA A 178 12.42 -10.65 -1.98
CA ALA A 178 11.89 -9.45 -1.35
C ALA A 178 12.97 -8.74 -0.51
N GLU A 179 13.69 -9.47 0.36
CA GLU A 179 14.70 -8.89 1.25
C GLU A 179 15.89 -8.30 0.49
N GLU A 180 16.33 -8.97 -0.58
CA GLU A 180 17.38 -8.48 -1.48
C GLU A 180 16.94 -7.18 -2.17
N LYS A 181 15.74 -7.18 -2.79
CA LYS A 181 15.26 -6.03 -3.55
C LYS A 181 14.86 -4.84 -2.70
N VAL A 182 14.37 -5.08 -1.48
CA VAL A 182 14.13 -3.99 -0.52
C VAL A 182 15.42 -3.25 -0.20
N LYS A 183 16.52 -3.97 0.07
CA LYS A 183 17.82 -3.33 0.34
C LYS A 183 18.34 -2.58 -0.87
N GLU A 184 18.36 -3.23 -2.03
CA GLU A 184 18.84 -2.63 -3.28
C GLU A 184 18.07 -1.36 -3.64
N HIS A 185 16.74 -1.40 -3.61
CA HIS A 185 15.91 -0.24 -3.97
C HIS A 185 15.99 0.89 -2.93
N ALA A 186 16.10 0.56 -1.63
CA ALA A 186 16.31 1.54 -0.58
C ALA A 186 17.67 2.25 -0.72
N GLU A 187 18.74 1.52 -1.06
CA GLU A 187 20.07 2.09 -1.35
C GLU A 187 20.05 3.02 -2.57
N LEU A 188 19.16 2.78 -3.53
CA LEU A 188 18.89 3.67 -4.68
C LEU A 188 18.00 4.88 -4.33
N GLY A 189 17.60 5.04 -3.06
CA GLY A 189 16.79 6.15 -2.60
C GLY A 189 15.28 5.99 -2.89
N ILE A 190 14.82 4.80 -3.28
CA ILE A 190 13.40 4.49 -3.39
C ILE A 190 12.86 4.21 -1.98
N THR A 191 11.90 5.01 -1.52
CA THR A 191 11.37 4.92 -0.16
C THR A 191 9.84 4.85 -0.16
N GLY A 192 9.26 4.49 0.99
CA GLY A 192 7.83 4.62 1.21
C GLY A 192 6.93 3.78 0.29
N PRO A 193 5.80 4.35 -0.18
CA PRO A 193 4.91 3.70 -1.14
C PRO A 193 5.60 3.18 -2.41
N ASP A 194 6.56 3.94 -2.93
CA ASP A 194 7.30 3.56 -4.14
C ASP A 194 8.20 2.34 -3.89
N LEU A 195 8.76 2.19 -2.66
CA LEU A 195 9.56 1.02 -2.30
C LEU A 195 8.72 -0.27 -2.34
N LEU A 196 7.51 -0.27 -1.79
CA LEU A 196 6.63 -1.44 -1.84
C LEU A 196 6.29 -1.84 -3.28
N VAL A 197 5.84 -0.87 -4.08
CA VAL A 197 5.43 -1.12 -5.46
C VAL A 197 6.61 -1.57 -6.32
N SER A 198 7.81 -1.03 -6.07
CA SER A 198 9.02 -1.44 -6.78
C SER A 198 9.41 -2.91 -6.52
N VAL A 199 9.08 -3.46 -5.35
CA VAL A 199 9.42 -4.84 -4.96
C VAL A 199 8.32 -5.85 -5.34
N TYR A 200 7.14 -5.39 -5.73
CA TYR A 200 6.09 -6.28 -6.28
C TYR A 200 6.55 -6.99 -7.55
N GLY A 201 7.13 -6.27 -8.51
CA GLY A 201 7.59 -6.84 -9.78
C GLY A 201 8.57 -8.01 -9.62
N PRO A 202 9.68 -7.87 -8.87
CA PRO A 202 10.66 -8.95 -8.69
C PRO A 202 10.08 -10.19 -8.00
N VAL A 203 9.27 -10.01 -6.97
CA VAL A 203 8.69 -11.11 -6.19
C VAL A 203 7.60 -11.83 -6.98
N LEU A 204 6.75 -11.08 -7.68
CA LEU A 204 5.79 -11.66 -8.61
C LEU A 204 6.49 -12.42 -9.73
N GLY A 205 7.68 -12.00 -10.16
CA GLY A 205 8.48 -12.69 -11.19
C GLY A 205 8.88 -14.09 -10.73
N LYS A 206 9.42 -14.19 -9.52
CA LYS A 206 9.73 -15.48 -8.90
C LYS A 206 8.50 -16.36 -8.72
N PHE A 207 7.36 -15.77 -8.37
CA PHE A 207 6.10 -16.51 -8.29
C PHE A 207 5.62 -17.01 -9.66
N ALA A 208 5.75 -16.19 -10.71
CA ALA A 208 5.31 -16.50 -12.07
C ALA A 208 6.13 -17.63 -12.75
N ASP A 209 7.32 -17.95 -12.25
CA ASP A 209 8.09 -19.11 -12.72
C ASP A 209 7.38 -20.44 -12.44
N TYR A 210 6.37 -20.45 -11.56
CA TYR A 210 5.55 -21.62 -11.24
C TYR A 210 4.16 -21.50 -11.88
N GLY A 211 3.77 -22.48 -12.71
CA GLY A 211 2.42 -22.53 -13.28
C GLY A 211 1.34 -22.92 -12.27
N LEU A 212 1.73 -23.65 -11.20
CA LEU A 212 0.83 -24.01 -10.12
C LEU A 212 1.60 -24.12 -8.80
N VAL A 213 1.15 -23.39 -7.79
CA VAL A 213 1.69 -23.43 -6.43
C VAL A 213 0.63 -23.92 -5.46
N LYS A 214 0.95 -24.95 -4.67
CA LYS A 214 0.05 -25.50 -3.64
C LYS A 214 0.75 -25.64 -2.30
N ASP A 215 0.03 -25.48 -1.21
CA ASP A 215 0.52 -25.84 0.13
C ASP A 215 0.40 -27.36 0.40
N ALA A 216 0.98 -27.82 1.52
CA ALA A 216 0.91 -29.23 1.92
C ALA A 216 -0.53 -29.76 2.12
N THR A 217 -1.51 -28.88 2.29
CA THR A 217 -2.94 -29.24 2.42
C THR A 217 -3.68 -29.26 1.07
N GLY A 218 -3.00 -28.87 -0.01
CA GLY A 218 -3.53 -28.87 -1.37
C GLY A 218 -4.20 -27.55 -1.80
N ASN A 219 -4.19 -26.51 -0.97
CA ASN A 219 -4.76 -25.21 -1.35
C ASN A 219 -3.88 -24.53 -2.40
N VAL A 220 -4.50 -23.98 -3.43
CA VAL A 220 -3.81 -23.22 -4.47
C VAL A 220 -3.46 -21.83 -3.95
N LYS A 221 -2.21 -21.42 -4.16
CA LYS A 221 -1.71 -20.08 -3.87
C LYS A 221 -1.76 -19.21 -5.11
N ASN A 222 -2.00 -17.92 -4.91
CA ASN A 222 -2.18 -16.93 -5.97
C ASN A 222 -1.18 -15.77 -5.79
N PRO A 223 -1.03 -14.88 -6.80
CA PRO A 223 -0.14 -13.72 -6.70
C PRO A 223 -0.36 -12.83 -5.48
N GLY A 224 -1.60 -12.72 -4.97
CA GLY A 224 -1.90 -11.97 -3.75
C GLY A 224 -1.24 -12.54 -2.48
N ASP A 225 -1.09 -13.87 -2.39
CA ASP A 225 -0.33 -14.51 -1.31
C ASP A 225 1.14 -14.08 -1.35
N ALA A 226 1.73 -13.98 -2.55
CA ALA A 226 3.10 -13.50 -2.74
C ALA A 226 3.25 -12.01 -2.37
N LEU A 227 2.28 -11.16 -2.73
CA LEU A 227 2.30 -9.73 -2.39
C LEU A 227 2.21 -9.46 -0.88
N THR A 228 1.59 -10.36 -0.13
CA THR A 228 1.55 -10.28 1.35
C THR A 228 2.95 -10.37 1.94
N ILE A 229 3.82 -11.22 1.37
CA ILE A 229 5.23 -11.34 1.77
C ILE A 229 5.97 -10.03 1.53
N VAL A 230 5.74 -9.40 0.38
CA VAL A 230 6.38 -8.11 0.05
C VAL A 230 6.01 -7.05 1.08
N ALA A 231 4.73 -6.96 1.44
CA ALA A 231 4.26 -6.04 2.47
C ALA A 231 4.94 -6.32 3.82
N GLU A 232 5.04 -7.58 4.23
CA GLU A 232 5.72 -7.95 5.48
C GLU A 232 7.19 -7.54 5.49
N VAL A 233 7.94 -7.85 4.43
CA VAL A 233 9.38 -7.58 4.35
C VAL A 233 9.67 -6.09 4.28
N VAL A 234 8.91 -5.34 3.47
CA VAL A 234 9.03 -3.87 3.39
C VAL A 234 8.69 -3.25 4.74
N ASN A 235 7.63 -3.71 5.40
CA ASN A 235 7.28 -3.23 6.74
C ASN A 235 8.40 -3.48 7.73
N ARG A 236 8.93 -4.70 7.79
CA ARG A 236 10.05 -5.07 8.67
C ARG A 236 11.28 -4.19 8.42
N HIS A 237 11.55 -3.83 7.18
CA HIS A 237 12.64 -2.92 6.82
C HIS A 237 12.39 -1.49 7.29
N LEU A 238 11.18 -0.97 7.06
CA LEU A 238 10.80 0.39 7.45
C LEU A 238 10.67 0.57 8.97
N THR A 239 10.52 -0.51 9.73
CA THR A 239 10.27 -0.50 11.18
C THR A 239 11.40 -1.16 11.97
N ALA A 240 12.56 -1.37 11.34
CA ALA A 240 13.73 -1.96 11.98
C ALA A 240 14.25 -1.13 13.18
N ASP A 241 13.90 0.17 13.24
CA ASP A 241 14.16 1.09 14.35
C ASP A 241 13.22 0.88 15.56
N LEU A 242 12.16 0.08 15.41
CA LEU A 242 11.12 -0.18 16.42
C LEU A 242 11.11 -1.66 16.86
N PRO A 243 12.15 -2.14 17.58
CA PRO A 243 12.21 -3.53 18.01
C PRO A 243 11.05 -3.88 18.97
N ALA A 244 10.50 -5.08 18.82
CA ALA A 244 9.54 -5.71 19.74
C ALA A 244 8.21 -4.97 19.96
N THR A 245 7.66 -4.35 18.91
CA THR A 245 6.39 -3.61 18.96
C THR A 245 5.28 -4.35 18.22
N ASP A 246 4.04 -4.32 18.75
CA ASP A 246 2.89 -4.97 18.10
C ASP A 246 2.41 -4.21 16.85
N LEU A 247 1.69 -4.91 15.98
CA LEU A 247 1.26 -4.41 14.67
C LEU A 247 0.35 -3.16 14.76
N ASP A 248 -0.48 -3.06 15.80
CA ASP A 248 -1.38 -1.93 15.98
C ASP A 248 -0.58 -0.66 16.33
N THR A 249 0.42 -0.80 17.20
CA THR A 249 1.35 0.28 17.55
C THR A 249 2.16 0.74 16.34
N ILE A 250 2.70 -0.17 15.53
CA ILE A 250 3.46 0.21 14.34
C ILE A 250 2.58 0.97 13.34
N ALA A 251 1.35 0.49 13.09
CA ALA A 251 0.41 1.15 12.20
C ALA A 251 0.10 2.58 12.68
N TYR A 252 -0.09 2.77 13.99
CA TYR A 252 -0.33 4.09 14.58
C TYR A 252 0.88 5.04 14.42
N LEU A 253 2.09 4.54 14.70
CA LEU A 253 3.31 5.35 14.57
C LEU A 253 3.54 5.80 13.12
N ASN A 254 3.28 4.93 12.15
CA ASN A 254 3.39 5.30 10.74
C ASN A 254 2.35 6.33 10.32
N LEU A 255 1.12 6.21 10.82
CA LEU A 255 0.08 7.22 10.60
C LEU A 255 0.49 8.60 11.13
N ILE A 256 1.03 8.67 12.35
CA ILE A 256 1.48 9.94 12.92
C ILE A 256 2.70 10.53 12.18
N ARG A 257 3.65 9.68 11.79
CA ARG A 257 4.84 10.09 11.03
C ARG A 257 4.47 10.67 9.66
N GLU A 258 3.52 10.04 8.97
CA GLU A 258 3.09 10.46 7.63
C GLU A 258 2.10 11.62 7.68
N PHE A 259 1.22 11.65 8.68
CA PHE A 259 0.16 12.65 8.85
C PHE A 259 0.28 13.37 10.20
N PRO A 260 1.30 14.21 10.40
CA PRO A 260 1.50 14.94 11.66
C PRO A 260 0.37 15.94 11.95
N GLY A 261 -0.47 16.25 10.95
CA GLY A 261 -1.72 17.02 11.10
C GLY A 261 -2.90 16.25 11.72
N LEU A 262 -2.73 14.98 12.08
CA LEU A 262 -3.77 14.09 12.67
C LEU A 262 -5.01 13.84 11.80
N GLU A 263 -4.99 14.22 10.52
CA GLU A 263 -6.01 13.88 9.54
C GLU A 263 -5.38 13.28 8.28
N ALA A 264 -6.03 12.27 7.71
CA ALA A 264 -5.65 11.64 6.45
C ALA A 264 -6.87 11.30 5.58
N ASP A 265 -6.71 11.32 4.26
CA ASP A 265 -7.69 10.71 3.35
C ASP A 265 -7.75 9.19 3.59
N TYR A 266 -8.94 8.58 3.54
CA TYR A 266 -9.12 7.16 3.89
C TYR A 266 -8.21 6.21 3.13
N ASP A 267 -8.05 6.42 1.82
CA ASP A 267 -7.20 5.55 0.99
C ASP A 267 -5.71 5.69 1.36
N LEU A 268 -5.27 6.87 1.78
CA LEU A 268 -3.90 7.11 2.21
C LEU A 268 -3.65 6.51 3.58
N ALA A 269 -4.59 6.68 4.52
CA ALA A 269 -4.53 6.00 5.81
C ALA A 269 -4.50 4.48 5.62
N ARG A 270 -5.34 3.93 4.72
CA ARG A 270 -5.34 2.49 4.40
C ARG A 270 -4.00 2.01 3.90
N LEU A 271 -3.34 2.78 3.03
CA LEU A 271 -1.98 2.47 2.61
C LEU A 271 -1.07 2.53 3.84
N THR A 272 -0.95 3.65 4.53
CA THR A 272 -0.03 3.78 5.68
C THR A 272 -0.21 2.72 6.78
N THR A 273 -1.42 2.22 7.05
CA THR A 273 -1.63 1.16 8.05
C THR A 273 -1.24 -0.23 7.55
N VAL A 274 -1.41 -0.49 6.25
CA VAL A 274 -0.89 -1.68 5.58
C VAL A 274 0.64 -1.61 5.51
N PHE A 275 1.18 -0.42 5.22
CA PHE A 275 2.60 -0.06 5.24
C PHE A 275 3.09 0.20 6.67
N GLY A 276 3.14 -0.84 7.49
CA GLY A 276 3.70 -0.75 8.85
C GLY A 276 3.24 -1.87 9.75
N GLY A 277 1.93 -2.12 9.78
CA GLY A 277 1.33 -3.09 10.69
C GLY A 277 0.63 -4.25 10.01
N ASN A 278 0.45 -4.26 8.69
CA ASN A 278 -0.46 -5.21 8.03
C ASN A 278 -1.87 -5.20 8.70
N VAL A 279 -2.30 -4.02 9.18
CA VAL A 279 -3.58 -3.81 9.88
C VAL A 279 -4.52 -3.00 8.98
N THR A 280 -5.80 -3.37 8.98
CA THR A 280 -6.83 -2.63 8.25
C THR A 280 -7.23 -1.35 9.00
N VAL A 281 -7.68 -0.32 8.28
CA VAL A 281 -8.23 0.89 8.91
C VAL A 281 -9.41 0.57 9.83
N ASP A 282 -10.21 -0.44 9.46
CA ASP A 282 -11.32 -0.91 10.29
C ASP A 282 -10.84 -1.45 11.63
N ASN A 283 -9.76 -2.24 11.67
CA ASN A 283 -9.20 -2.75 12.92
C ASN A 283 -8.70 -1.64 13.85
N LEU A 284 -8.38 -0.45 13.33
CA LEU A 284 -7.91 0.68 14.13
C LEU A 284 -9.07 1.61 14.57
N ASP A 285 -10.25 1.52 13.96
CA ASP A 285 -11.35 2.47 14.17
C ASP A 285 -11.99 2.35 15.55
N VAL A 286 -12.45 3.47 16.10
CA VAL A 286 -13.12 3.55 17.41
C VAL A 286 -14.41 2.71 17.51
N LYS A 287 -15.14 2.48 16.42
CA LYS A 287 -16.44 1.78 16.47
C LYS A 287 -16.32 0.27 16.44
N VAL A 288 -15.29 -0.26 15.79
CA VAL A 288 -15.19 -1.69 15.47
C VAL A 288 -13.84 -2.31 15.83
N GLY A 289 -12.86 -1.50 16.24
CA GLY A 289 -11.48 -1.90 16.41
C GLY A 289 -10.84 -1.34 17.68
N ARG A 290 -9.55 -0.98 17.58
CA ARG A 290 -8.68 -0.56 18.69
C ARG A 290 -8.85 0.89 19.15
N GLY A 291 -9.67 1.68 18.46
CA GLY A 291 -9.85 3.11 18.76
C GLY A 291 -8.55 3.92 18.74
N LEU A 292 -7.72 3.64 17.74
CA LEU A 292 -6.53 4.44 17.41
C LEU A 292 -6.87 5.55 16.41
N ILE A 293 -7.94 5.35 15.62
CA ILE A 293 -8.42 6.29 14.62
C ILE A 293 -9.95 6.42 14.67
N ARG A 294 -10.48 7.49 14.06
CA ARG A 294 -11.92 7.71 13.85
C ARG A 294 -12.20 7.95 12.36
N LYS A 295 -13.03 7.10 11.74
CA LYS A 295 -13.50 7.31 10.37
C LYS A 295 -14.57 8.42 10.30
N LYS A 296 -14.36 9.42 9.45
CA LYS A 296 -15.29 10.53 9.24
C LYS A 296 -15.36 10.95 7.77
N GLY A 297 -16.46 10.60 7.10
CA GLY A 297 -16.81 11.16 5.79
C GLY A 297 -15.74 11.03 4.70
N GLY A 298 -15.09 9.87 4.58
CA GLY A 298 -14.01 9.63 3.60
C GLY A 298 -12.61 10.02 4.08
N LYS A 299 -12.50 10.59 5.29
CA LYS A 299 -11.25 10.81 5.99
C LYS A 299 -11.11 9.91 7.22
N VAL A 300 -9.90 9.87 7.74
CA VAL A 300 -9.50 9.25 8.99
C VAL A 300 -8.86 10.31 9.87
N GLU A 301 -9.36 10.43 11.10
CA GLU A 301 -8.78 11.26 12.16
C GLU A 301 -7.95 10.35 13.07
N ILE A 302 -6.70 10.72 13.33
CA ILE A 302 -5.78 9.97 14.19
C ILE A 302 -5.95 10.47 15.62
N LEU A 303 -6.28 9.58 16.55
CA LEU A 303 -6.64 9.98 17.91
C LEU A 303 -5.41 10.08 18.82
N THR A 304 -5.29 11.19 19.52
CA THR A 304 -4.31 11.42 20.61
C THR A 304 -4.68 10.64 21.87
N ALA A 305 -3.75 10.46 22.80
CA ALA A 305 -3.96 9.83 24.11
C ALA A 305 -5.18 10.40 24.85
N HIS A 306 -5.32 11.72 24.90
CA HIS A 306 -6.46 12.39 25.54
C HIS A 306 -7.79 12.05 24.87
N GLN A 307 -7.86 12.15 23.55
CA GLN A 307 -9.07 11.82 22.80
C GLN A 307 -9.45 10.34 22.95
N ARG A 308 -8.47 9.44 23.04
CA ARG A 308 -8.72 8.01 23.29
C ARG A 308 -9.27 7.75 24.70
N VAL A 309 -8.88 8.55 25.70
CA VAL A 309 -9.48 8.50 27.04
C VAL A 309 -10.91 9.06 27.01
N GLU A 310 -11.14 10.19 26.33
CA GLU A 310 -12.47 10.82 26.20
C GLU A 310 -13.48 9.92 25.49
N GLU A 311 -13.03 9.20 24.45
CA GLU A 311 -13.84 8.19 23.74
C GLU A 311 -14.03 6.90 24.55
N GLY A 312 -13.41 6.77 25.72
CA GLY A 312 -13.48 5.59 26.58
C GLY A 312 -12.77 4.36 26.02
N VAL A 313 -11.88 4.54 25.03
CA VAL A 313 -11.11 3.46 24.40
C VAL A 313 -10.05 2.93 25.36
N ILE A 314 -9.35 3.84 26.04
CA ILE A 314 -8.31 3.50 27.01
C ILE A 314 -8.64 4.11 28.38
N ASN A 315 -8.26 3.42 29.45
CA ASN A 315 -8.39 3.92 30.81
C ASN A 315 -7.03 3.80 31.51
N PRO A 316 -6.36 4.93 31.84
CA PRO A 316 -5.05 4.92 32.49
C PRO A 316 -4.98 4.20 33.84
N ASN A 317 -6.12 3.95 34.48
CA ASN A 317 -6.20 3.24 35.75
C ASN A 317 -6.41 1.72 35.59
N ASN A 318 -6.76 1.27 34.38
CA ASN A 318 -7.08 -0.13 34.10
C ASN A 318 -6.04 -0.78 33.18
N ALA A 319 -4.96 -1.29 33.78
CA ALA A 319 -3.88 -1.97 33.05
C ALA A 319 -4.36 -3.17 32.22
N GLU A 320 -5.37 -3.92 32.69
CA GLU A 320 -5.88 -5.12 32.00
C GLU A 320 -6.60 -4.79 30.68
N GLY A 321 -7.05 -3.54 30.52
CA GLY A 321 -7.69 -3.07 29.29
C GLY A 321 -6.73 -2.58 28.21
N LEU A 322 -5.42 -2.56 28.48
CA LEU A 322 -4.40 -2.06 27.55
C LEU A 322 -3.88 -3.23 26.71
N MET A 323 -4.22 -3.24 25.42
CA MET A 323 -4.07 -4.42 24.56
C MET A 323 -2.87 -4.34 23.61
N SER A 324 -2.29 -3.15 23.45
CA SER A 324 -1.14 -2.86 22.60
C SER A 324 -0.13 -1.99 23.34
N LEU A 325 1.11 -1.92 22.85
CA LEU A 325 2.14 -1.08 23.42
C LEU A 325 1.76 0.41 23.36
N ILE A 326 1.09 0.85 22.30
CA ILE A 326 0.60 2.23 22.18
C ILE A 326 -0.48 2.55 23.22
N ASP A 327 -1.29 1.58 23.64
CA ASP A 327 -2.24 1.78 24.75
C ASP A 327 -1.50 2.05 26.06
N VAL A 328 -0.44 1.29 26.32
CA VAL A 328 0.43 1.48 27.49
C VAL A 328 1.09 2.85 27.44
N VAL A 329 1.63 3.25 26.30
CA VAL A 329 2.28 4.57 26.12
C VAL A 329 1.29 5.71 26.35
N HIS A 330 0.12 5.68 25.71
CA HIS A 330 -0.88 6.73 25.87
C HIS A 330 -1.44 6.80 27.29
N ALA A 331 -1.71 5.63 27.91
CA ALA A 331 -2.12 5.57 29.30
C ALA A 331 -1.05 6.14 30.24
N SER A 332 0.22 5.84 29.99
CA SER A 332 1.36 6.39 30.74
C SER A 332 1.49 7.90 30.59
N MET A 333 1.28 8.45 29.38
CA MET A 333 1.30 9.90 29.16
C MET A 333 0.25 10.61 30.02
N VAL A 334 -1.00 10.13 29.98
CA VAL A 334 -2.09 10.72 30.77
C VAL A 334 -1.89 10.50 32.27
N ALA A 335 -1.38 9.33 32.69
CA ALA A 335 -1.05 9.07 34.09
C ALA A 335 0.07 9.99 34.60
N TYR A 336 1.08 10.25 33.78
CA TYR A 336 2.20 11.13 34.09
C TYR A 336 1.74 12.57 34.33
N GLU A 337 0.90 13.12 33.47
CA GLU A 337 0.38 14.49 33.63
C GLU A 337 -0.47 14.63 34.90
N GLN A 338 -1.23 13.59 35.27
CA GLN A 338 -2.12 13.63 36.42
C GLN A 338 -1.40 13.40 37.75
N ARG A 339 -0.43 12.47 37.79
CA ARG A 339 0.14 11.91 39.04
C ARG A 339 1.66 11.74 39.01
N GLY A 340 2.33 12.13 37.93
CA GLY A 340 3.78 12.07 37.81
C GLY A 340 4.33 10.66 37.59
N LEU A 341 5.66 10.54 37.72
CA LEU A 341 6.43 9.34 37.36
C LEU A 341 6.05 8.07 38.14
N ILE A 342 5.59 8.23 39.39
CA ILE A 342 5.21 7.09 40.24
C ILE A 342 4.06 6.31 39.60
N ALA A 343 3.04 7.01 39.11
CA ALA A 343 1.89 6.37 38.47
C ALA A 343 2.27 5.65 37.17
N VAL A 344 3.23 6.18 36.42
CA VAL A 344 3.76 5.51 35.21
C VAL A 344 4.47 4.21 35.59
N THR A 345 5.34 4.26 36.61
CA THR A 345 6.07 3.07 37.08
C THR A 345 5.11 1.97 37.53
N GLU A 346 4.08 2.32 38.30
CA GLU A 346 3.04 1.36 38.73
C GLU A 346 2.25 0.78 37.55
N LEU A 347 1.89 1.60 36.57
CA LEU A 347 1.19 1.16 35.37
C LEU A 347 2.03 0.17 34.56
N LEU A 348 3.32 0.49 34.32
CA LEU A 348 4.24 -0.38 33.60
C LEU A 348 4.35 -1.74 34.29
N GLN A 349 4.57 -1.75 35.61
CA GLN A 349 4.65 -3.00 36.38
C GLN A 349 3.37 -3.86 36.24
N ARG A 350 2.19 -3.24 36.31
CA ARG A 350 0.91 -3.94 36.15
C ARG A 350 0.69 -4.50 34.73
N THR A 351 1.35 -3.93 33.72
CA THR A 351 1.33 -4.43 32.33
C THR A 351 2.48 -5.40 32.03
N GLY A 352 3.24 -5.81 33.05
CA GLY A 352 4.39 -6.72 32.90
C GLY A 352 5.62 -6.07 32.27
N ARG A 353 5.73 -4.74 32.32
CA ARG A 353 6.83 -3.94 31.76
C ARG A 353 7.56 -3.16 32.85
N ASP A 354 8.68 -2.58 32.51
CA ASP A 354 9.42 -1.67 33.38
C ASP A 354 9.85 -0.40 32.63
N THR A 355 10.48 0.52 33.37
CA THR A 355 10.93 1.81 32.85
C THR A 355 12.10 1.72 31.88
N ALA A 356 12.76 0.56 31.76
CA ALA A 356 13.87 0.28 30.87
C ALA A 356 13.44 -0.51 29.62
N ASP A 357 12.14 -0.82 29.46
CA ASP A 357 11.59 -1.51 28.30
C ASP A 357 11.94 -0.76 27.00
N SER A 358 12.73 -1.41 26.14
CA SER A 358 13.28 -0.79 24.95
C SER A 358 12.21 -0.42 23.92
N GLY A 359 11.15 -1.23 23.80
CA GLY A 359 10.02 -0.95 22.91
C GLY A 359 9.26 0.28 23.39
N TYR A 360 8.92 0.33 24.67
CA TYR A 360 8.24 1.46 25.30
C TYR A 360 9.00 2.78 25.09
N ILE A 361 10.32 2.77 25.35
CA ILE A 361 11.18 3.94 25.14
C ILE A 361 11.27 4.31 23.65
N ALA A 362 11.33 3.34 22.73
CA ALA A 362 11.36 3.61 21.30
C ALA A 362 10.08 4.32 20.82
N VAL A 363 8.90 3.83 21.24
CA VAL A 363 7.60 4.46 20.90
C VAL A 363 7.53 5.89 21.42
N LEU A 364 7.95 6.14 22.67
CA LEU A 364 8.03 7.50 23.22
C LEU A 364 8.95 8.41 22.37
N ARG A 365 10.13 7.93 21.94
CA ARG A 365 11.02 8.72 21.09
C ARG A 365 10.36 9.11 19.77
N VAL A 366 9.63 8.19 19.14
CA VAL A 366 8.92 8.48 17.88
C VAL A 366 7.85 9.55 18.08
N LEU A 367 7.03 9.45 19.13
CA LEU A 367 6.00 10.45 19.42
C LEU A 367 6.61 11.82 19.72
N ALA A 368 7.70 11.87 20.49
CA ALA A 368 8.43 13.11 20.75
C ALA A 368 8.94 13.77 19.46
N GLN A 369 9.41 12.98 18.50
CA GLN A 369 9.91 13.46 17.22
C GLN A 369 8.77 13.94 16.31
N ALA A 370 7.67 13.18 16.22
CA ALA A 370 6.57 13.49 15.31
C ALA A 370 5.84 14.81 15.63
N GLY A 371 5.73 15.19 16.90
CA GLY A 371 5.16 16.48 17.30
C GLY A 371 6.15 17.66 17.30
N SER A 372 7.38 17.48 16.80
CA SER A 372 8.39 18.55 16.74
C SER A 372 8.49 19.24 15.37
N GLY A 373 7.67 18.87 14.39
CA GLY A 373 7.65 19.47 13.05
C GLY A 373 6.81 20.75 12.97
N GLU A 374 7.13 21.64 12.02
CA GLU A 374 6.35 22.87 11.77
C GLU A 374 4.92 22.58 11.28
N ASP A 375 4.72 21.45 10.60
CA ASP A 375 3.41 21.00 10.07
C ASP A 375 2.59 20.17 11.08
N SER A 376 3.08 19.98 12.31
CA SER A 376 2.42 19.13 13.31
C SER A 376 1.20 19.82 13.93
N ALA A 377 0.11 19.06 14.12
CA ALA A 377 -1.07 19.56 14.79
C ALA A 377 -0.74 20.03 16.21
N LYS A 378 -1.50 21.01 16.71
CA LYS A 378 -1.32 21.56 18.07
C LYS A 378 -1.41 20.46 19.14
N ASP A 379 -2.37 19.55 18.98
CA ASP A 379 -2.59 18.47 19.94
C ASP A 379 -1.42 17.48 19.93
N LEU A 380 -0.91 17.09 18.75
CA LEU A 380 0.28 16.25 18.62
C LEU A 380 1.55 16.92 19.18
N SER A 381 1.67 18.24 18.99
CA SER A 381 2.78 19.02 19.55
C SER A 381 2.73 19.06 21.09
N SER A 382 1.53 19.16 21.66
CA SER A 382 1.31 19.07 23.10
C SER A 382 1.73 17.70 23.64
N GLU A 383 1.30 16.62 22.98
CA GLU A 383 1.71 15.26 23.35
C GLU A 383 3.22 15.07 23.30
N ALA A 384 3.88 15.58 22.27
CA ALA A 384 5.34 15.52 22.18
C ALA A 384 6.02 16.26 23.34
N GLY A 385 5.44 17.34 23.86
CA GLY A 385 5.91 18.04 25.06
C GLY A 385 5.83 17.16 26.32
N THR A 386 4.69 16.49 26.51
CA THR A 386 4.49 15.53 27.61
C THR A 386 5.46 14.36 27.51
N VAL A 387 5.60 13.80 26.31
CA VAL A 387 6.49 12.66 26.05
C VAL A 387 7.96 13.01 26.29
N LYS A 388 8.41 14.21 25.90
CA LYS A 388 9.76 14.70 26.21
C LYS A 388 10.00 14.79 27.71
N SER A 389 9.06 15.38 28.45
CA SER A 389 9.14 15.48 29.91
C SER A 389 9.18 14.11 30.58
N LEU A 390 8.38 13.17 30.08
CA LEU A 390 8.36 11.79 30.56
C LEU A 390 9.69 11.06 30.27
N LEU A 391 10.24 11.18 29.05
CA LEU A 391 11.54 10.62 28.70
C LEU A 391 12.65 11.15 29.60
N GLU A 392 12.68 12.46 29.87
CA GLU A 392 13.63 13.08 30.79
C GLU A 392 13.47 12.53 32.22
N ALA A 393 12.24 12.39 32.71
CA ALA A 393 11.96 11.82 34.03
C ALA A 393 12.38 10.35 34.16
N LEU A 394 12.36 9.60 33.04
CA LEU A 394 12.85 8.22 32.96
C LEU A 394 14.39 8.15 32.79
N GLY A 395 15.10 9.28 32.74
CA GLY A 395 16.55 9.33 32.61
C GLY A 395 17.06 9.17 31.18
N HIS A 396 16.18 9.29 30.17
CA HIS A 396 16.56 9.26 28.77
C HIS A 396 16.65 10.67 28.20
N ARG A 397 17.71 10.94 27.44
CA ARG A 397 17.78 12.19 26.66
C ARG A 397 16.84 12.08 25.46
N PRO A 398 15.99 13.09 25.19
CA PRO A 398 15.29 13.15 23.92
C PRO A 398 16.34 13.35 22.82
N GLU A 399 16.67 12.29 22.06
CA GLU A 399 17.53 12.40 20.88
C GLU A 399 16.76 13.18 19.80
N VAL A 400 16.89 14.50 19.86
CA VAL A 400 16.43 15.44 18.84
C VAL A 400 17.55 15.58 17.82
N THR A 401 17.80 14.53 17.05
CA THR A 401 18.52 14.68 15.79
C THR A 401 17.74 13.93 14.74
N ARG A 402 16.96 14.69 13.97
CA ARG A 402 16.55 14.30 12.63
C ARG A 402 17.83 13.83 11.93
N ARG A 403 18.02 12.53 11.69
CA ARG A 403 18.96 12.12 10.64
C ARG A 403 18.32 12.60 9.36
N LYS A 404 18.98 13.57 8.73
CA LYS A 404 18.60 14.13 7.43
C LYS A 404 18.40 12.95 6.47
N GLY A 405 17.17 12.69 6.01
CA GLY A 405 16.86 11.57 5.10
C GLY A 405 15.97 10.43 5.64
N GLU A 406 15.43 10.51 6.87
CA GLU A 406 14.55 9.46 7.43
C GLU A 406 13.04 9.81 7.39
N SER A 407 12.66 10.96 6.80
CA SER A 407 11.25 11.27 6.52
C SER A 407 10.88 10.84 5.10
N LEU A 408 9.67 10.30 4.91
CA LEU A 408 9.02 10.07 3.60
C LEU A 408 9.00 11.31 2.67
N MET A 409 9.25 12.50 3.24
CA MET A 409 9.32 13.77 2.52
C MET A 409 10.75 14.29 2.26
N ASP A 410 11.77 13.71 2.89
CA ASP A 410 13.16 14.19 2.78
C ASP A 410 13.83 13.62 1.52
N TYR A 411 13.43 14.14 0.36
CA TYR A 411 14.28 14.03 -0.82
C TYR A 411 15.53 14.88 -0.60
N VAL A 412 16.70 14.28 -0.85
CA VAL A 412 17.95 15.01 -1.04
C VAL A 412 17.65 16.13 -2.04
N ARG A 413 17.81 17.39 -1.60
CA ARG A 413 17.86 18.52 -2.51
C ARG A 413 19.10 18.29 -3.37
N GLU A 414 18.92 17.99 -4.65
CA GLU A 414 19.99 18.12 -5.64
C GLU A 414 20.48 19.59 -5.59
N GLU A 415 21.80 19.75 -5.45
CA GLU A 415 22.49 21.05 -5.52
C GLU A 415 22.41 21.68 -6.91
#